data_AF-A0A417Z1Q2-F1
#
_entry.id   AF-A0A417Z1Q2-F1
#
_cell.length_a   1.000
_cell.length_b   1.000
_cell.length_c   1.000
_cell.angle_alpha   90.00
_cell.angle_beta   90.00
_cell.angle_gamma   90.00
#
_symmetry.space_group_name_H-M   'P 1'
#
loop_
_entity.id
_entity.type
_entity.pdbx_description
1 polymer ?
#
loop_
_entity_poly.entity_id
_entity_poly.type
_entity_poly.pdbx_seq_one_letter_code
_entity_poly.pdbx_strand_id
1 'polypeptide(L)'
;MLAALDLVFFAFAMSLLRLQTHSLWFVGAFHAAWNFAEGVLFGTAVSGTTKQAIIFNSIRMPHKSLVNGGIFGVENSLVSVILDGILLLIIVGYVYRHHNYQPIDS
;
A
#
# COMPACT_ATOMS: atom_id res chain seq x y z
N MET A 1 -15.90 -0.19 -1.76
CA MET A 1 -15.75 0.81 -0.68
C MET A 1 -14.43 0.62 0.06
N LEU A 2 -14.07 -0.60 0.49
CA LEU A 2 -12.77 -0.87 1.12
C LEU A 2 -11.58 -0.54 0.21
N ALA A 3 -11.59 -0.99 -1.05
CA ALA A 3 -10.53 -0.61 -2.00
C ALA A 3 -10.34 0.89 -2.17
N ALA A 4 -11.42 1.69 -2.15
CA ALA A 4 -11.29 3.14 -2.26
C ALA A 4 -10.61 3.75 -1.03
N LEU A 5 -10.89 3.21 0.16
CA LEU A 5 -10.26 3.65 1.41
C LEU A 5 -8.77 3.26 1.45
N ASP A 6 -8.46 2.03 1.06
CA ASP A 6 -7.11 1.50 0.90
C ASP A 6 -6.26 2.40 -0.01
N LEU A 7 -6.75 2.65 -1.23
CA LEU A 7 -6.09 3.52 -2.21
C LEU A 7 -5.90 4.96 -1.70
N VAL A 8 -6.82 5.48 -0.89
CA VAL A 8 -6.68 6.81 -0.27
C VAL A 8 -5.56 6.81 0.77
N PHE A 9 -5.47 5.80 1.63
CA PHE A 9 -4.38 5.68 2.61
C PHE A 9 -3.03 5.54 1.91
N PHE A 10 -2.94 4.69 0.90
CA PHE A 10 -1.76 4.52 0.10
C PHE A 10 -1.35 5.81 -0.61
N ALA A 11 -2.30 6.54 -1.20
CA ALA A 11 -2.03 7.82 -1.88
C ALA A 11 -1.47 8.89 -0.91
N PHE A 12 -2.02 9.00 0.30
CA PHE A 12 -1.48 9.91 1.31
C PHE A 12 -0.08 9.50 1.77
N ALA A 13 0.15 8.20 1.99
CA ALA A 13 1.46 7.66 2.36
C ALA A 13 2.52 8.00 1.30
N MET A 14 2.23 7.72 0.02
CA MET A 14 3.13 8.03 -1.10
C MET A 14 3.35 9.53 -1.28
N SER A 15 2.32 10.35 -1.08
CA SER A 15 2.44 11.81 -1.17
C SER A 15 3.38 12.35 -0.11
N LEU A 16 3.25 11.89 1.14
CA LEU A 16 4.14 12.28 2.23
C LEU A 16 5.58 11.80 2.00
N LEU A 17 5.77 10.56 1.53
CA LEU A 17 7.10 10.04 1.17
C LEU A 17 7.74 10.86 0.04
N ARG A 18 6.97 11.27 -0.98
CA ARG A 18 7.46 12.15 -2.04
C ARG A 18 7.86 13.52 -1.51
N LEU A 19 7.12 14.05 -0.53
CA LEU A 19 7.43 15.35 0.06
C LEU A 19 8.71 15.31 0.88
N GLN A 20 8.98 14.20 1.59
CA GLN A 20 10.20 14.03 2.38
C GLN A 20 11.43 13.69 1.52
N THR A 21 11.28 12.80 0.54
CA THR A 21 12.41 12.33 -0.29
C THR A 21 12.71 13.23 -1.49
N HIS A 22 11.77 14.13 -1.84
CA HIS A 22 11.81 14.96 -3.04
C HIS A 22 12.04 14.19 -4.36
N SER A 23 11.81 12.87 -4.36
CA SER A 23 12.11 11.99 -5.49
C SER A 23 10.89 11.22 -5.95
N LEU A 24 10.42 11.52 -7.16
CA LEU A 24 9.35 10.74 -7.81
C LEU A 24 9.83 9.34 -8.19
N TRP A 25 11.12 9.18 -8.50
CA TRP A 25 11.72 7.88 -8.80
C TRP A 25 11.63 6.91 -7.62
N PHE A 26 11.87 7.42 -6.40
CA PHE A 26 11.78 6.60 -5.19
C PHE A 26 10.35 6.10 -4.95
N VAL A 27 9.37 7.00 -5.01
CA VAL A 27 7.95 6.64 -4.83
C VAL A 27 7.45 5.72 -5.95
N GLY A 28 7.85 5.98 -7.19
CA GLY A 28 7.53 5.11 -8.32
C GLY A 28 8.13 3.71 -8.18
N ALA A 29 9.38 3.60 -7.73
CA ALA A 29 10.03 2.32 -7.48
C ALA A 29 9.35 1.55 -6.34
N PHE A 30 8.99 2.23 -5.25
CA PHE A 30 8.24 1.61 -4.15
C PHE A 30 6.88 1.09 -4.64
N HIS A 31 6.13 1.91 -5.37
CA HIS A 31 4.84 1.51 -5.92
C HIS A 31 4.97 0.31 -6.86
N ALA A 32 5.95 0.33 -7.78
CA ALA A 32 6.22 -0.81 -8.66
C ALA A 32 6.60 -2.08 -7.89
N ALA A 33 7.40 -1.95 -6.81
CA ALA A 33 7.76 -3.06 -5.96
C ALA A 33 6.54 -3.67 -5.23
N TRP A 34 5.61 -2.84 -4.77
CA TRP A 34 4.36 -3.30 -4.17
C TRP A 34 3.49 -4.07 -5.17
N ASN A 35 3.25 -3.48 -6.36
CA ASN A 35 2.49 -4.15 -7.43
C ASN A 35 3.14 -5.49 -7.84
N PHE A 36 4.47 -5.54 -7.90
CA PHE A 36 5.20 -6.78 -8.18
C PHE A 36 4.99 -7.82 -7.08
N ALA A 37 5.04 -7.41 -5.81
CA ALA A 37 4.79 -8.31 -4.69
C ALA A 37 3.36 -8.87 -4.73
N GLU A 38 2.36 -8.03 -4.93
CA GLU A 38 0.96 -8.47 -5.06
C GLU A 38 0.74 -9.43 -6.22
N GLY A 39 1.18 -9.04 -7.42
CA GLY A 39 0.98 -9.83 -8.63
C GLY A 39 1.81 -11.12 -8.60
N VAL A 40 3.14 -10.99 -8.52
CA VAL A 40 4.09 -12.09 -8.77
C VAL A 40 4.32 -12.95 -7.55
N LEU A 41 4.52 -12.33 -6.37
CA LEU A 41 4.80 -13.08 -5.15
C LEU A 41 3.51 -13.69 -4.59
N PHE A 42 2.47 -12.88 -4.36
CA PHE A 42 1.24 -13.33 -3.70
C PHE A 42 0.17 -13.87 -4.66
N GLY A 43 0.33 -13.66 -5.97
CA GLY A 43 -0.62 -14.17 -6.97
C GLY A 43 -2.00 -13.53 -6.87
N THR A 44 -2.08 -12.31 -6.37
CA THR A 44 -3.33 -11.57 -6.22
C THR A 44 -3.59 -10.70 -7.45
N ALA A 45 -4.86 -10.35 -7.67
CA ALA A 45 -5.17 -9.32 -8.67
C ALA A 45 -4.64 -7.98 -8.14
N VAL A 46 -3.99 -7.21 -9.02
CA VAL A 46 -3.52 -5.86 -8.75
C VAL A 46 -4.57 -4.91 -9.32
N SER A 47 -5.26 -4.14 -8.48
CA SER A 47 -6.30 -3.19 -8.91
C SER A 47 -7.34 -3.77 -9.89
N GLY A 48 -7.73 -5.03 -9.69
CA GLY A 48 -8.72 -5.74 -10.52
C GLY A 48 -8.19 -6.36 -11.81
N THR A 49 -6.87 -6.40 -12.04
CA THR A 49 -6.26 -7.04 -13.21
C THR A 49 -6.27 -8.58 -13.13
N THR A 50 -6.00 -9.25 -14.26
CA THR A 50 -5.88 -10.71 -14.32
C THR A 50 -4.66 -11.20 -13.52
N LYS A 51 -4.87 -12.22 -12.68
CA LYS A 51 -3.83 -12.80 -11.83
C LYS A 51 -2.63 -13.30 -12.64
N GLN A 52 -1.41 -12.98 -12.20
CA GLN A 52 -0.16 -13.55 -12.69
C GLN A 52 0.67 -14.09 -11.52
N ALA A 53 0.28 -15.23 -10.97
CA ALA A 53 0.98 -15.87 -9.86
C ALA A 53 2.18 -16.70 -10.35
N ILE A 54 3.37 -16.47 -9.78
CA ILE A 54 4.56 -17.31 -10.06
C ILE A 54 4.97 -18.11 -8.81
N ILE A 55 4.83 -17.54 -7.60
CA ILE A 55 5.34 -18.15 -6.36
C ILE A 55 4.22 -18.65 -5.45
N PHE A 56 3.34 -17.76 -4.96
CA PHE A 56 2.15 -18.16 -4.19
C PHE A 56 0.87 -17.97 -5.00
N ASN A 57 -0.04 -18.94 -4.94
CA ASN A 57 -1.31 -18.89 -5.67
C ASN A 57 -2.47 -18.65 -4.68
N SER A 58 -2.94 -17.41 -4.62
CA SER A 58 -4.11 -17.05 -3.81
C SER A 58 -5.40 -17.54 -4.49
N ILE A 59 -6.07 -18.54 -3.90
CA ILE A 59 -7.35 -19.06 -4.40
C ILE A 59 -8.50 -18.22 -3.85
N ARG A 60 -9.41 -17.78 -4.73
CA ARG A 60 -10.60 -17.02 -4.33
C ARG A 60 -11.54 -17.95 -3.55
N MET A 61 -11.78 -17.66 -2.28
CA MET A 61 -12.84 -18.32 -1.51
C MET A 61 -14.12 -17.45 -1.56
N PRO A 62 -15.23 -17.94 -2.14
CA PRO A 62 -16.45 -17.16 -2.39
C PRO A 62 -17.09 -16.50 -1.14
N HIS A 63 -16.77 -16.99 0.05
CA HIS A 63 -17.37 -16.53 1.31
C HIS A 63 -16.38 -15.81 2.25
N LYS A 64 -15.17 -15.49 1.79
CA LYS A 64 -14.16 -14.76 2.57
C LYS A 64 -13.63 -13.51 1.85
N SER A 65 -14.49 -12.84 1.09
CA SER A 65 -14.17 -11.61 0.34
C SER A 65 -13.61 -10.49 1.21
N LEU A 66 -13.99 -10.44 2.49
CA LEU A 66 -13.47 -9.49 3.48
C LEU A 66 -11.96 -9.68 3.77
N VAL A 67 -11.45 -10.91 3.63
CA VAL A 67 -10.05 -11.26 3.92
C VAL A 67 -9.21 -11.36 2.65
N ASN A 68 -9.78 -11.90 1.56
CA ASN A 68 -9.05 -12.09 0.30
C ASN A 68 -9.32 -11.02 -0.77
N GLY A 69 -10.23 -10.07 -0.49
CA GLY A 69 -10.57 -8.94 -1.35
C GLY A 69 -11.36 -9.26 -2.63
N GLY A 70 -11.73 -10.53 -2.85
CA GLY A 70 -12.68 -10.94 -3.89
C GLY A 70 -12.16 -10.77 -5.32
N ILE A 71 -12.97 -10.16 -6.19
CA ILE A 71 -12.64 -9.96 -7.63
C ILE A 71 -11.56 -8.90 -7.80
N PHE A 72 -11.58 -7.86 -6.96
CA PHE A 72 -10.71 -6.70 -7.06
C PHE A 72 -9.25 -7.01 -6.69
N GLY A 73 -9.03 -8.00 -5.82
CA GLY A 73 -7.69 -8.32 -5.29
C GLY A 73 -7.53 -7.90 -3.83
N VAL A 74 -6.33 -8.11 -3.27
CA VAL A 74 -6.07 -7.94 -1.84
C VAL A 74 -6.30 -6.51 -1.35
N GLU A 75 -6.15 -5.51 -2.22
CA GLU A 75 -6.47 -4.09 -1.97
C GLU A 75 -7.92 -3.87 -1.49
N ASN A 76 -8.86 -4.77 -1.85
CA ASN A 76 -10.25 -4.71 -1.35
C ASN A 76 -10.48 -5.57 -0.09
N SER A 77 -9.41 -6.02 0.57
CA SER A 77 -9.48 -6.74 1.84
C SER A 77 -9.33 -5.80 3.02
N LEU A 78 -9.89 -6.18 4.16
CA LEU A 78 -9.67 -5.48 5.42
C LEU A 78 -8.20 -5.53 5.85
N VAL A 79 -7.48 -6.60 5.46
CA VAL A 79 -6.07 -6.77 5.78
C VAL A 79 -5.23 -5.67 5.10
N SER A 80 -5.45 -5.43 3.81
CA SER A 80 -4.75 -4.37 3.07
C SER A 80 -5.01 -3.00 3.67
N VAL A 81 -6.29 -2.68 3.93
CA VAL A 81 -6.69 -1.39 4.52
C VAL A 81 -5.98 -1.13 5.86
N ILE A 82 -5.84 -2.16 6.70
CA ILE A 82 -5.14 -2.04 7.98
C ILE A 82 -3.64 -1.84 7.77
N LEU A 83 -3.02 -2.59 6.84
CA LEU A 83 -1.59 -2.48 6.56
C LEU A 83 -1.24 -1.09 6.00
N ASP A 84 -2.02 -0.59 5.04
CA ASP A 84 -1.83 0.74 4.47
C ASP A 84 -2.12 1.85 5.48
N GLY A 85 -3.11 1.64 6.36
CA GLY A 85 -3.35 2.53 7.51
C GLY A 85 -2.15 2.59 8.47
N ILE A 86 -1.54 1.45 8.78
CA ILE A 86 -0.32 1.39 9.62
C ILE A 86 0.86 2.06 8.92
N LEU A 87 1.05 1.80 7.62
CA LEU A 87 2.09 2.44 6.81
C LEU A 87 1.95 3.96 6.85
N LEU A 88 0.75 4.47 6.63
CA LEU A 88 0.44 5.89 6.71
C LEU A 88 0.78 6.46 8.10
N LEU A 89 0.38 5.79 9.19
CA LEU A 89 0.68 6.22 10.56
C LEU A 89 2.19 6.25 10.83
N ILE A 90 2.95 5.27 10.34
CA ILE A 90 4.41 5.22 10.48
C ILE A 90 5.04 6.42 9.76
N ILE A 91 4.63 6.69 8.52
CA ILE A 91 5.17 7.81 7.72
C ILE A 91 4.81 9.15 8.37
N VAL A 92 3.55 9.33 8.82
CA VAL A 92 3.14 10.54 9.55
C VAL A 92 3.95 10.71 10.83
N GLY A 93 4.14 9.65 11.60
CA GLY A 93 4.96 9.68 12.82
C GLY A 93 6.43 10.03 12.55
N TYR A 94 7.01 9.48 11.47
CA TYR A 94 8.36 9.80 11.01
C TYR A 94 8.47 11.28 10.61
N VAL A 95 7.55 11.76 9.78
CA VAL A 95 7.46 13.17 9.34
C VAL A 95 7.32 14.10 10.55
N TYR A 96 6.42 13.79 11.47
CA TYR A 96 6.19 14.60 12.67
C TYR A 96 7.42 14.68 13.56
N ARG A 97 8.14 13.57 13.76
CA ARG A 97 9.40 13.60 14.51
C ARG A 97 10.47 14.40 13.80
N HIS A 98 10.63 14.26 12.49
CA HIS A 98 11.66 14.97 11.73
C HIS A 98 11.43 16.49 11.72
N HIS A 99 10.19 16.95 11.59
CA HIS A 99 9.87 18.38 11.65
C HIS A 99 10.02 18.99 13.05
N ASN A 100 9.68 18.25 14.11
CA ASN A 100 9.84 18.74 15.48
C ASN A 100 11.30 18.67 15.99
N TYR A 101 12.20 18.04 15.25
CA TYR A 101 13.63 17.98 15.56
C TYR A 101 14.47 19.04 14.83
N GLN A 102 13.84 20.07 14.24
CA GLN A 102 14.56 21.27 13.82
C GLN A 102 15.05 21.97 15.11
N PRO A 103 16.36 22.00 15.40
CA PRO A 103 16.83 22.69 16.60
C PRO A 103 16.41 24.15 16.49
N ILE A 104 15.74 24.64 17.54
CA ILE A 104 15.64 26.07 17.80
C ILE A 104 17.10 26.53 17.88
N ASP A 105 17.52 27.46 17.01
CA ASP A 105 18.74 28.29 17.05
C ASP A 105 19.60 28.20 15.76
N SER A 106 19.55 29.28 14.97
CA SER A 106 20.66 29.81 14.15
C SER A 106 20.71 31.32 14.31
#